data_AF-A0A1A8FSY8-F1
#
_entry.id   AF-A0A1A8FSY8-F1
#
_cell.length_a   1.000
_cell.length_b   1.000
_cell.length_c   1.000
_cell.angle_alpha   90.00
_cell.angle_beta   90.00
_cell.angle_gamma   90.00
#
_symmetry.space_group_name_H-M   'P 1'
#
loop_
_entity.id
_entity.type
_entity.pdbx_description
1 polymer ?
#
loop_
_entity_poly.entity_id
_entity_poly.type
_entity_poly.pdbx_seq_one_letter_code
_entity_poly.pdbx_strand_id
1 'polypeptide(L)'
;MLFSPTNISECVREWDDLEKGYQQMQDTHRLYKQKLEEVTKLQNSCSSAIARQRKKLKELTLSLKACKENQESKLSPKEKDSIAEIEESIKDKTNAFFEMEAFLPKKNGLYLNLVLGNINVTLLNKQAKFAYKDEYEKFKLVLTVILFVFSFMYRFLFSYRVLDALFNFLLVWYYCTLTIRESILISNGSRIKGWWVFHHYVSTFLSGVMLTWPDGALYQMFRNQFLSYNLYQSFVQFLQYYYQSGCLYRLRALGERHNMDLTVVLAALQQH
;
A
#
# COMPACT_ATOMS: atom_id res chain seq x y z
N MET A 1 -12.69 -12.14 -37.82
CA MET A 1 -12.19 -11.79 -39.15
C MET A 1 -12.49 -10.32 -39.34
N LEU A 2 -11.48 -9.48 -39.55
CA LEU A 2 -11.70 -8.08 -39.94
C LEU A 2 -12.31 -8.13 -41.34
N PHE A 3 -13.53 -7.60 -41.47
CA PHE A 3 -14.18 -7.43 -42.77
C PHE A 3 -13.29 -6.47 -43.58
N SER A 4 -12.82 -6.90 -44.74
CA SER A 4 -12.13 -6.00 -45.68
C SER A 4 -13.14 -5.58 -46.73
N PRO A 5 -13.37 -4.27 -46.95
CA PRO A 5 -14.31 -3.80 -47.95
C PRO A 5 -13.84 -4.20 -49.35
N THR A 6 -14.77 -4.67 -50.16
CA THR A 6 -14.53 -5.26 -51.49
C THR A 6 -14.79 -4.28 -52.64
N ASN A 7 -15.46 -3.15 -52.38
CA ASN A 7 -15.73 -2.10 -53.36
C ASN A 7 -15.75 -0.69 -52.74
N ILE A 8 -15.72 0.35 -53.57
CA ILE A 8 -15.64 1.76 -53.13
C ILE A 8 -16.86 2.16 -52.26
N SER A 9 -18.05 1.65 -52.56
CA SER A 9 -19.25 1.96 -51.76
C SER A 9 -19.15 1.39 -50.34
N GLU A 10 -18.56 0.22 -50.18
CA GLU A 10 -18.28 -0.38 -48.87
C GLU A 10 -17.23 0.43 -48.11
N CYS A 11 -16.16 0.88 -48.80
CA CYS A 11 -15.16 1.77 -48.19
C CYS A 11 -15.75 3.09 -47.69
N VAL A 12 -16.66 3.71 -48.46
CA VAL A 12 -17.32 4.97 -48.04
C VAL A 12 -18.22 4.74 -46.82
N ARG A 13 -18.99 3.65 -46.81
CA ARG A 13 -19.83 3.32 -45.65
C ARG A 13 -19.01 3.04 -44.40
N GLU A 14 -17.92 2.29 -44.52
CA GLU A 14 -17.00 2.05 -43.41
C GLU A 14 -16.34 3.34 -42.92
N TRP A 15 -15.98 4.24 -43.83
CA TRP A 15 -15.46 5.57 -43.47
C TRP A 15 -16.49 6.40 -42.69
N ASP A 16 -17.75 6.43 -43.13
CA ASP A 16 -18.81 7.16 -42.43
C ASP A 16 -19.08 6.58 -41.04
N ASP A 17 -19.02 5.26 -40.88
CA ASP A 17 -19.19 4.61 -39.59
C ASP A 17 -17.98 4.83 -38.66
N LEU A 18 -16.77 4.87 -39.21
CA LEU A 18 -15.57 5.28 -38.49
C LEU A 18 -15.64 6.73 -38.04
N GLU A 19 -16.12 7.64 -38.89
CA GLU A 19 -16.27 9.06 -38.56
C GLU A 19 -17.30 9.26 -37.44
N LYS A 20 -18.43 8.57 -37.50
CA LYS A 20 -19.42 8.56 -36.40
C LYS A 20 -18.81 8.02 -35.10
N GLY A 21 -18.06 6.92 -35.17
CA GLY A 21 -17.37 6.34 -34.01
C GLY A 21 -16.33 7.29 -33.43
N TYR A 22 -15.60 8.00 -34.29
CA TYR A 22 -14.63 9.01 -33.91
C TYR A 22 -15.29 10.19 -33.19
N GLN A 23 -16.41 10.70 -33.71
CA GLN A 23 -17.16 11.77 -33.08
C GLN A 23 -17.68 11.37 -31.68
N GLN A 24 -18.24 10.17 -31.55
CA GLN A 24 -18.68 9.63 -30.24
C GLN A 24 -17.52 9.50 -29.24
N MET A 25 -16.34 9.06 -29.71
CA MET A 25 -15.13 8.98 -28.89
C MET A 25 -14.69 10.37 -28.41
N GLN A 26 -14.72 11.38 -29.28
CA GLN A 26 -14.38 12.75 -28.91
C GLN A 26 -15.34 13.31 -27.84
N ASP A 27 -16.64 13.10 -28.00
CA ASP A 27 -17.65 13.54 -27.03
C ASP A 27 -17.45 12.85 -25.66
N THR A 28 -17.18 11.54 -25.68
CA THR A 28 -16.89 10.76 -24.48
C THR A 28 -15.64 11.26 -23.77
N HIS A 29 -14.56 11.54 -24.52
CA HIS A 29 -13.33 12.10 -23.96
C HIS A 29 -13.53 13.49 -23.35
N ARG A 30 -14.32 14.35 -24.01
CA ARG A 30 -14.66 15.68 -23.48
C ARG A 30 -15.42 15.56 -22.16
N LEU A 31 -16.41 14.67 -22.08
CA LEU A 31 -17.15 14.42 -20.85
C LEU A 31 -16.25 13.87 -19.74
N TYR A 32 -15.37 12.92 -20.06
CA TYR A 32 -14.39 12.37 -19.12
C TYR A 32 -13.52 13.48 -18.49
N LYS A 33 -12.97 14.39 -19.31
CA LYS A 33 -12.14 15.51 -18.82
C LYS A 33 -12.92 16.42 -17.87
N GLN A 34 -14.17 16.75 -18.22
CA GLN A 34 -15.04 17.55 -17.35
C GLN A 34 -15.29 16.85 -16.00
N LYS A 35 -15.60 15.56 -16.01
CA LYS A 35 -15.80 14.79 -14.77
C LYS A 35 -14.54 14.67 -13.93
N LEU A 36 -13.36 14.57 -14.54
CA LEU A 36 -12.09 14.56 -13.82
C LEU A 36 -11.85 15.89 -13.06
N GLU A 37 -12.14 17.03 -13.70
CA GLU A 37 -12.04 18.35 -13.07
C GLU A 37 -13.05 18.53 -11.94
N GLU A 38 -14.31 18.09 -12.13
CA GLU A 38 -15.34 18.09 -11.08
C GLU A 38 -14.92 17.27 -9.86
N VAL A 39 -14.41 16.05 -10.07
CA VAL A 39 -13.91 15.18 -8.99
C VAL A 39 -12.77 15.86 -8.22
N THR A 40 -11.83 16.47 -8.94
CA THR A 40 -10.69 17.18 -8.31
C THR A 40 -11.17 18.35 -7.44
N LYS A 41 -12.15 19.14 -7.92
CA LYS A 41 -12.75 20.23 -7.14
C LYS A 41 -13.43 19.72 -5.87
N LEU A 42 -14.20 18.64 -5.97
CA LEU A 42 -14.86 18.00 -4.83
C LEU A 42 -13.86 17.47 -3.80
N GLN A 43 -12.77 16.83 -4.25
CA GLN A 43 -11.71 16.34 -3.38
C GLN A 43 -11.05 17.46 -2.57
N ASN A 44 -10.74 18.59 -3.22
CA ASN A 44 -10.13 19.75 -2.56
C ASN A 44 -11.08 20.39 -1.55
N SER A 45 -12.36 20.53 -1.92
CA SER A 45 -13.40 21.08 -1.04
C SER A 45 -13.60 20.20 0.20
N CYS A 46 -13.74 18.89 0.00
CA CYS A 46 -13.95 17.92 1.07
C CYS A 46 -12.74 17.87 2.02
N SER A 47 -11.52 17.75 1.48
CA SER A 47 -10.28 17.76 2.27
C SER A 47 -10.15 19.02 3.13
N SER A 48 -10.46 20.18 2.55
CA SER A 48 -10.41 21.46 3.26
C SER A 48 -11.48 21.56 4.35
N ALA A 49 -12.69 21.05 4.08
CA ALA A 49 -13.79 21.04 5.05
C ALA A 49 -13.48 20.13 6.25
N ILE A 50 -12.95 18.93 6.01
CA ILE A 50 -12.53 17.99 7.06
C ILE A 50 -11.41 18.60 7.90
N ALA A 51 -10.40 19.22 7.27
CA ALA A 51 -9.32 19.88 7.99
C ALA A 51 -9.82 21.01 8.91
N ARG A 52 -10.75 21.84 8.43
CA ARG A 52 -11.39 22.89 9.23
C ARG A 52 -12.19 22.33 10.41
N GLN A 53 -13.00 21.29 10.17
CA GLN A 53 -13.80 20.65 11.22
C GLN A 53 -12.92 19.98 12.28
N ARG A 54 -11.88 19.24 11.87
CA ARG A 54 -10.91 18.66 12.83
C ARG A 54 -10.25 19.70 13.70
N LYS A 55 -9.85 20.85 13.14
CA LYS A 55 -9.26 21.94 13.91
C LYS A 55 -10.24 22.44 14.98
N LYS A 56 -11.49 22.70 14.61
CA LYS A 56 -12.54 23.14 15.54
C LYS A 56 -12.84 22.10 16.62
N LEU A 57 -12.95 20.82 16.27
CA LEU A 57 -13.18 19.76 17.25
C LEU A 57 -12.00 19.64 18.23
N LYS A 58 -10.76 19.75 17.74
CA LYS A 58 -9.56 19.74 18.60
C LYS A 58 -9.54 20.91 19.57
N GLU A 59 -9.87 22.12 19.10
CA GLU A 59 -10.00 23.31 19.96
C GLU A 59 -11.10 23.11 21.00
N LEU A 60 -12.27 22.59 20.61
CA LEU A 60 -13.37 22.29 21.53
C LEU A 60 -12.98 21.25 22.59
N THR A 61 -12.29 20.16 22.20
CA THR A 61 -11.80 19.15 23.15
C THR A 61 -10.83 19.76 24.17
N LEU A 62 -9.93 20.66 23.74
CA LEU A 62 -9.02 21.35 24.65
C LEU A 62 -9.77 22.27 25.61
N SER A 63 -10.74 23.04 25.12
CA SER A 63 -11.58 23.90 25.97
C SER A 63 -12.40 23.09 26.98
N LEU A 64 -13.00 21.97 26.56
CA LEU A 64 -13.75 21.08 27.45
C LEU A 64 -12.84 20.51 28.56
N LYS A 65 -11.62 20.12 28.22
CA LYS A 65 -10.65 19.61 29.20
C LYS A 65 -10.27 20.70 30.22
N ALA A 66 -9.98 21.92 29.77
CA ALA A 66 -9.68 23.04 30.65
C ALA A 66 -10.87 23.41 31.56
N CYS A 67 -12.10 23.34 31.05
CA CYS A 67 -13.31 23.55 31.86
C CYS A 67 -13.47 22.46 32.94
N LYS A 68 -13.22 21.19 32.59
CA LYS A 68 -13.25 20.07 33.56
C LYS A 68 -12.23 20.28 34.68
N GLU A 69 -10.98 20.61 34.34
CA GLU A 69 -9.90 20.82 35.30
C GLU A 69 -10.17 22.02 36.24
N ASN A 70 -10.80 23.09 35.73
CA ASN A 70 -11.10 24.29 36.52
C ASN A 70 -12.37 24.18 37.40
N GLN A 71 -13.28 23.23 37.12
CA GLN A 71 -14.61 23.14 37.74
C GLN A 71 -14.97 21.75 38.27
N GLU A 72 -13.99 20.86 38.45
CA GLU A 72 -14.18 19.43 38.74
C GLU A 72 -15.09 19.14 39.96
N SER A 73 -15.08 20.04 40.96
CA SER A 73 -15.90 19.96 42.17
C SER A 73 -17.26 20.68 42.11
N LYS A 74 -17.56 21.42 41.04
CA LYS A 74 -18.79 22.24 40.87
C LYS A 74 -19.72 21.80 39.73
N LEU A 75 -19.30 20.83 38.93
CA LEU A 75 -20.09 20.31 37.80
C LEU A 75 -21.34 19.55 38.27
N SER A 76 -22.51 20.03 37.88
CA SER A 76 -23.80 19.37 38.07
C SER A 76 -23.84 18.02 37.33
N PRO A 77 -24.57 17.00 37.81
CA PRO A 77 -24.77 15.74 37.09
C PRO A 77 -25.20 15.95 35.64
N LYS A 78 -26.08 16.93 35.39
CA LYS A 78 -26.59 17.27 34.05
C LYS A 78 -25.50 17.84 33.12
N GLU A 79 -24.53 18.57 33.67
CA GLU A 79 -23.40 19.11 32.91
C GLU A 79 -22.38 18.01 32.60
N LYS A 80 -22.18 17.06 33.53
CA LYS A 80 -21.35 15.87 33.29
C LYS A 80 -21.93 15.00 32.16
N ASP A 81 -23.24 14.78 32.16
CA ASP A 81 -23.93 14.05 31.09
C ASP A 81 -23.82 14.76 29.74
N SER A 82 -24.01 16.08 29.73
CA SER A 82 -23.88 16.90 28.50
C SER A 82 -22.45 16.85 27.94
N ILE A 83 -21.42 16.85 28.79
CA ILE A 83 -20.03 16.74 28.33
C ILE A 83 -19.74 15.34 27.78
N ALA A 84 -20.25 14.28 28.42
CA ALA A 84 -20.11 12.92 27.92
C ALA A 84 -20.74 12.76 26.52
N GLU A 85 -21.94 13.32 26.31
CA GLU A 85 -22.60 13.33 25.01
C GLU A 85 -21.79 14.07 23.95
N ILE A 86 -21.18 15.21 24.30
CA ILE A 86 -20.30 15.95 23.38
C ILE A 86 -19.05 15.13 23.04
N GLU A 87 -18.43 14.47 24.02
CA GLU A 87 -17.23 13.63 23.79
C GLU A 87 -17.53 12.43 22.89
N GLU A 88 -18.68 11.77 23.08
CA GLU A 88 -19.15 10.70 22.19
C GLU A 88 -19.40 11.23 20.77
N SER A 89 -20.08 12.37 20.65
CA SER A 89 -20.35 13.01 19.36
C SER A 89 -19.07 13.42 18.61
N ILE A 90 -18.04 13.86 19.34
CA ILE A 90 -16.70 14.16 18.79
C ILE A 90 -16.04 12.88 18.26
N LYS A 91 -16.15 11.78 19.00
CA LYS A 91 -15.60 10.48 18.60
C LYS A 91 -16.28 9.97 17.32
N ASP A 92 -17.60 10.02 17.24
CA ASP A 92 -18.35 9.60 16.06
C ASP A 92 -18.00 10.43 14.81
N LYS A 93 -17.92 11.75 14.96
CA LYS A 93 -17.50 12.64 13.87
C LYS A 93 -16.06 12.35 13.44
N THR A 94 -15.18 12.01 14.38
CA THR A 94 -13.79 11.63 14.08
C THR A 94 -13.72 10.34 13.27
N ASN A 95 -14.55 9.35 13.60
CA ASN A 95 -14.68 8.10 12.85
C ASN A 95 -15.23 8.36 11.44
N ALA A 96 -16.29 9.17 11.31
CA ALA A 96 -16.84 9.56 10.02
C ALA A 96 -15.80 10.26 9.13
N PHE A 97 -14.98 11.15 9.70
CA PHE A 97 -13.89 11.78 8.95
C PHE A 97 -12.84 10.77 8.47
N PHE A 98 -12.53 9.75 9.26
CA PHE A 98 -11.60 8.69 8.86
C PHE A 98 -12.11 7.91 7.64
N GLU A 99 -13.42 7.60 7.61
CA GLU A 99 -14.05 6.93 6.47
C GLU A 99 -14.07 7.81 5.23
N MET A 100 -14.43 9.10 5.38
CA MET A 100 -14.40 10.07 4.27
C MET A 100 -12.98 10.21 3.68
N GLU A 101 -11.96 10.33 4.53
CA GLU A 101 -10.55 10.42 4.12
C GLU A 101 -10.02 9.15 3.44
N ALA A 102 -10.67 8.00 3.58
CA ALA A 102 -10.26 6.78 2.90
C ALA A 102 -10.41 6.86 1.37
N PHE A 103 -11.23 7.81 0.88
CA PHE A 103 -11.51 8.09 -0.53
C PHE A 103 -10.92 9.43 -1.01
N LEU A 104 -10.15 10.11 -0.17
CA LEU A 104 -9.50 11.38 -0.51
C LEU A 104 -7.99 11.21 -0.67
N PRO A 105 -7.36 12.04 -1.51
CA PRO A 105 -5.91 12.21 -1.53
C PRO A 105 -5.27 12.31 -0.14
N LYS A 106 -4.39 11.37 0.20
CA LYS A 106 -3.61 11.41 1.44
C LYS A 106 -2.23 12.00 1.19
N LYS A 107 -1.70 12.68 2.21
CA LYS A 107 -0.31 13.12 2.22
C LYS A 107 0.60 11.91 2.39
N ASN A 108 1.67 11.87 1.61
CA ASN A 108 2.70 10.85 1.72
C ASN A 108 3.39 10.92 3.09
N GLY A 109 3.73 9.76 3.65
CA GLY A 109 4.66 9.69 4.79
C GLY A 109 6.06 10.16 4.39
N LEU A 110 6.91 10.47 5.38
CA LEU A 110 8.26 11.03 5.17
C LEU A 110 9.10 10.25 4.16
N TYR A 111 9.19 8.92 4.31
CA TYR A 111 9.97 8.07 3.40
C TYR A 111 9.43 8.13 1.96
N LEU A 112 8.11 8.00 1.79
CA LEU A 112 7.50 8.00 0.47
C LEU A 112 7.62 9.37 -0.21
N ASN A 113 7.52 10.45 0.56
CA ASN A 113 7.76 11.81 0.07
C ASN A 113 9.23 12.03 -0.32
N LEU A 114 10.19 11.43 0.41
CA LEU A 114 11.60 11.49 0.05
C LEU A 114 11.88 10.76 -1.28
N VAL A 115 11.27 9.60 -1.50
CA VAL A 115 11.54 8.76 -2.68
C VAL A 115 10.75 9.21 -3.93
N LEU A 116 9.47 9.55 -3.77
CA LEU A 116 8.56 9.86 -4.88
C LEU A 116 8.22 11.36 -5.00
N GLY A 117 8.67 12.19 -4.05
CA GLY A 117 8.25 13.58 -3.96
C GLY A 117 6.79 13.74 -3.52
N ASN A 118 6.25 14.93 -3.77
CA ASN A 118 4.90 15.32 -3.34
C ASN A 118 3.78 14.81 -4.28
N ILE A 119 3.98 13.65 -4.90
CA ILE A 119 2.99 13.04 -5.81
C ILE A 119 2.05 12.16 -4.99
N ASN A 120 0.75 12.39 -5.12
CA ASN A 120 -0.25 11.60 -4.41
C ASN A 120 -0.37 10.18 -5.01
N VAL A 121 -0.03 9.15 -4.24
CA VAL A 121 -0.17 7.73 -4.63
C VAL A 121 -1.48 7.10 -4.15
N THR A 122 -2.46 7.90 -3.75
CA THR A 122 -3.74 7.40 -3.23
C THR A 122 -4.56 6.79 -4.36
N LEU A 123 -4.83 5.51 -4.23
CA LEU A 123 -5.75 4.75 -5.08
C LEU A 123 -7.17 4.99 -4.57
N LEU A 124 -7.93 5.81 -5.28
CA LEU A 124 -9.29 6.21 -4.85
C LEU A 124 -10.29 5.06 -4.94
N ASN A 125 -10.05 4.15 -5.89
CA ASN A 125 -10.94 3.03 -6.18
C ASN A 125 -10.58 1.78 -5.34
N LYS A 126 -11.57 1.13 -4.72
CA LYS A 126 -11.36 -0.13 -3.98
C LYS A 126 -10.76 -1.21 -4.87
N GLN A 127 -11.23 -1.32 -6.10
CA GLN A 127 -10.73 -2.27 -7.10
C GLN A 127 -9.25 -2.02 -7.41
N ALA A 128 -8.84 -0.75 -7.53
CA ALA A 128 -7.44 -0.40 -7.75
C ALA A 128 -6.56 -0.74 -6.54
N LYS A 129 -7.04 -0.51 -5.31
CA LYS A 129 -6.34 -0.93 -4.08
C LYS A 129 -6.10 -2.44 -4.05
N PHE A 130 -7.13 -3.22 -4.42
CA PHE A 130 -7.00 -4.69 -4.49
C PHE A 130 -6.07 -5.15 -5.60
N ALA A 131 -6.19 -4.60 -6.81
CA ALA A 131 -5.33 -4.95 -7.92
C ALA A 131 -3.85 -4.65 -7.60
N TYR A 132 -3.57 -3.48 -7.02
CA TYR A 132 -2.21 -3.14 -6.61
C TYR A 132 -1.67 -4.09 -5.53
N LYS A 133 -2.52 -4.48 -4.58
CA LYS A 133 -2.14 -5.46 -3.55
C LYS A 133 -1.85 -6.84 -4.13
N ASP A 134 -2.63 -7.28 -5.12
CA ASP A 134 -2.43 -8.55 -5.80
C ASP A 134 -1.10 -8.55 -6.58
N GLU A 135 -0.82 -7.47 -7.33
CA GLU A 135 0.45 -7.28 -8.02
C GLU A 135 1.65 -7.18 -7.06
N TYR A 136 1.46 -6.61 -5.86
CA TYR A 136 2.47 -6.62 -4.81
C TYR A 136 2.77 -8.04 -4.31
N GLU A 137 1.74 -8.81 -3.95
CA GLU A 137 1.90 -10.17 -3.42
C GLU A 137 2.47 -11.13 -4.48
N LYS A 138 2.03 -11.00 -5.73
CA LYS A 138 2.59 -11.74 -6.87
C LYS A 138 4.07 -11.43 -7.08
N PHE A 139 4.44 -10.15 -7.08
CA PHE A 139 5.84 -9.72 -7.16
C PHE A 139 6.68 -10.34 -6.04
N LYS A 140 6.21 -10.21 -4.79
CA LYS A 140 6.88 -10.75 -3.61
C LYS A 140 7.10 -12.27 -3.74
N LEU A 141 6.07 -13.02 -4.14
CA LEU A 141 6.18 -14.47 -4.31
C LEU A 141 7.18 -14.86 -5.39
N VAL A 142 7.06 -14.27 -6.59
CA VAL A 142 7.94 -14.58 -7.73
C VAL A 142 9.40 -14.31 -7.35
N LEU A 143 9.68 -13.16 -6.74
CA LEU A 143 11.04 -12.82 -6.34
C LEU A 143 11.54 -13.71 -5.19
N THR A 144 10.68 -14.07 -4.23
CA THR A 144 11.04 -15.01 -3.16
C THR A 144 11.46 -16.37 -3.72
N VAL A 145 10.76 -16.89 -4.73
CA VAL A 145 11.12 -18.16 -5.39
C VAL A 145 12.45 -18.04 -6.14
N ILE A 146 12.67 -16.95 -6.87
CA ILE A 146 13.94 -16.69 -7.56
C ILE A 146 15.10 -16.62 -6.55
N LEU A 147 14.93 -15.87 -5.46
CA LEU A 147 15.93 -15.74 -4.41
C LEU A 147 16.22 -17.06 -3.72
N PHE A 148 15.21 -17.90 -3.48
CA PHE A 148 15.38 -19.24 -2.93
C PHE A 148 16.24 -20.12 -3.85
N VAL A 149 15.91 -20.19 -5.15
CA VAL A 149 16.65 -20.98 -6.14
C VAL A 149 18.10 -20.49 -6.24
N PHE A 150 18.33 -19.18 -6.38
CA PHE A 150 19.68 -18.63 -6.46
C PHE A 150 20.48 -18.84 -5.17
N SER A 151 19.87 -18.66 -3.99
CA SER A 151 20.54 -18.96 -2.72
C SER A 151 20.98 -20.42 -2.63
N PHE A 152 20.14 -21.35 -3.11
CA PHE A 152 20.46 -22.76 -3.13
C PHE A 152 21.59 -23.07 -4.14
N MET A 153 21.48 -22.58 -5.38
CA MET A 153 22.49 -22.77 -6.43
C MET A 153 23.87 -22.21 -6.02
N TYR A 154 23.91 -20.99 -5.47
CA TYR A 154 25.17 -20.34 -5.07
C TYR A 154 25.76 -20.87 -3.76
N ARG A 155 24.96 -21.58 -2.96
CA ARG A 155 25.47 -22.28 -1.79
C ARG A 155 26.09 -23.63 -2.15
N PHE A 156 25.46 -24.40 -3.03
CA PHE A 156 25.81 -25.81 -3.23
C PHE A 156 26.50 -26.12 -4.56
N LEU A 157 26.30 -25.31 -5.61
CA LEU A 157 26.77 -25.63 -6.96
C LEU A 157 27.83 -24.65 -7.49
N PHE A 158 27.72 -23.35 -7.18
CA PHE A 158 28.59 -22.31 -7.75
C PHE A 158 29.15 -21.38 -6.68
N SER A 159 30.46 -21.11 -6.73
CA SER A 159 31.14 -20.20 -5.79
C SER A 159 31.96 -19.15 -6.54
N TYR A 160 31.28 -18.29 -7.30
CA TYR A 160 31.90 -17.19 -8.04
C TYR A 160 31.52 -15.84 -7.45
N ARG A 161 32.52 -15.00 -7.15
CA ARG A 161 32.32 -13.66 -6.56
C ARG A 161 31.39 -12.76 -7.37
N VAL A 162 31.38 -12.91 -8.69
CA VAL A 162 30.50 -12.15 -9.59
C VAL A 162 29.04 -12.56 -9.42
N LEU A 163 28.76 -13.87 -9.26
CA LEU A 163 27.41 -14.36 -8.99
C LEU A 163 26.91 -13.88 -7.63
N ASP A 164 27.80 -13.87 -6.62
CA ASP A 164 27.47 -13.31 -5.32
C ASP A 164 27.15 -11.81 -5.42
N ALA A 165 27.88 -11.05 -6.24
CA ALA A 165 27.59 -9.63 -6.47
C ALA A 165 26.22 -9.44 -7.12
N LEU A 166 25.91 -10.20 -8.18
CA LEU A 166 24.61 -10.14 -8.85
C LEU A 166 23.46 -10.51 -7.92
N PHE A 167 23.66 -11.52 -7.07
CA PHE A 167 22.69 -11.93 -6.06
C PHE A 167 22.43 -10.83 -5.03
N ASN A 168 23.50 -10.25 -4.47
CA ASN A 168 23.38 -9.18 -3.48
C ASN A 168 22.77 -7.91 -4.08
N PHE A 169 23.11 -7.57 -5.33
CA PHE A 169 22.46 -6.49 -6.06
C PHE A 169 20.95 -6.74 -6.22
N LEU A 170 20.57 -7.97 -6.59
CA LEU A 170 19.16 -8.37 -6.68
C LEU A 170 18.45 -8.24 -5.32
N LEU A 171 19.09 -8.62 -4.21
CA LEU A 171 18.54 -8.46 -2.86
C LEU A 171 18.34 -6.98 -2.50
N VAL A 172 19.34 -6.13 -2.72
CA VAL A 172 19.23 -4.67 -2.49
C VAL A 172 18.05 -4.12 -3.27
N TRP A 173 17.99 -4.41 -4.58
CA TRP A 173 16.90 -3.96 -5.45
C TRP A 173 15.54 -4.48 -4.97
N TYR A 174 15.45 -5.75 -4.59
CA TYR A 174 14.22 -6.38 -4.11
C TYR A 174 13.70 -5.69 -2.85
N TYR A 175 14.54 -5.55 -1.81
CA TYR A 175 14.11 -4.95 -0.55
C TYR A 175 13.82 -3.45 -0.69
N CYS A 176 14.56 -2.69 -1.50
CA CYS A 176 14.21 -1.31 -1.83
C CYS A 176 12.84 -1.22 -2.53
N THR A 177 12.56 -2.13 -3.47
CA THR A 177 11.27 -2.16 -4.16
C THR A 177 10.14 -2.52 -3.19
N LEU A 178 10.36 -3.46 -2.28
CA LEU A 178 9.40 -3.80 -1.23
C LEU A 178 9.08 -2.60 -0.35
N THR A 179 10.08 -1.87 0.15
CA THR A 179 9.84 -0.72 1.04
C THR A 179 9.00 0.36 0.36
N ILE A 180 9.21 0.62 -0.94
CA ILE A 180 8.39 1.55 -1.73
C ILE A 180 6.96 1.00 -1.87
N ARG A 181 6.82 -0.25 -2.32
CA ARG A 181 5.49 -0.84 -2.55
C ARG A 181 4.67 -0.96 -1.26
N GLU A 182 5.29 -1.35 -0.16
CA GLU A 182 4.69 -1.43 1.17
C GLU A 182 4.31 -0.05 1.70
N SER A 183 5.12 0.99 1.45
CA SER A 183 4.78 2.38 1.83
C SER A 183 3.56 2.91 1.07
N ILE A 184 3.40 2.53 -0.20
CA ILE A 184 2.20 2.83 -1.00
C ILE A 184 0.99 2.08 -0.41
N LEU A 185 1.14 0.80 -0.05
CA LEU A 185 0.09 0.02 0.61
C LEU A 185 -0.34 0.65 1.94
N ILE A 186 0.60 1.02 2.80
CA ILE A 186 0.33 1.67 4.09
C ILE A 186 -0.44 2.97 3.88
N SER A 187 -0.01 3.81 2.95
CA SER A 187 -0.69 5.06 2.61
C SER A 187 -2.13 4.84 2.14
N ASN A 188 -2.40 3.69 1.51
CA ASN A 188 -3.71 3.33 0.99
C ASN A 188 -4.64 2.60 1.99
N GLY A 189 -4.17 2.32 3.21
CA GLY A 189 -4.95 1.72 4.31
C GLY A 189 -4.51 0.32 4.72
N SER A 190 -3.44 -0.22 4.14
CA SER A 190 -2.93 -1.54 4.47
C SER A 190 -2.20 -1.53 5.83
N ARG A 191 -2.56 -2.44 6.73
CA ARG A 191 -1.96 -2.57 8.07
C ARG A 191 -0.70 -3.44 8.07
N ILE A 192 0.44 -2.86 7.70
CA ILE A 192 1.76 -3.53 7.80
C ILE A 192 2.38 -3.19 9.17
N LYS A 193 2.95 -4.19 9.85
CA LYS A 193 3.62 -3.98 11.15
C LYS A 193 4.95 -3.25 10.94
N GLY A 194 5.24 -2.23 11.76
CA GLY A 194 6.46 -1.42 11.61
C GLY A 194 7.76 -2.22 11.72
N TRP A 195 7.80 -3.26 12.56
CA TRP A 195 8.98 -4.13 12.68
C TRP A 195 9.30 -4.87 11.38
N TRP A 196 8.28 -5.21 10.59
CA TRP A 196 8.44 -5.90 9.30
C TRP A 196 9.08 -4.97 8.28
N VAL A 197 8.63 -3.71 8.23
CA VAL A 197 9.24 -2.69 7.38
C VAL A 197 10.68 -2.41 7.82
N PHE A 198 10.93 -2.38 9.13
CA PHE A 198 12.28 -2.23 9.68
C PHE A 198 13.22 -3.37 9.25
N HIS A 199 12.73 -4.62 9.26
CA HIS A 199 13.48 -5.77 8.77
C HIS A 199 13.93 -5.57 7.31
N HIS A 200 13.07 -5.08 6.42
CA HIS A 200 13.46 -4.80 5.02
C HIS A 200 14.57 -3.76 4.89
N TYR A 201 14.54 -2.71 5.71
CA TYR A 201 15.61 -1.70 5.72
C TYR A 201 16.94 -2.30 6.15
N VAL A 202 16.94 -3.12 7.21
CA VAL A 202 18.13 -3.83 7.68
C VAL A 202 18.63 -4.81 6.61
N SER A 203 17.74 -5.56 5.96
CA SER A 203 18.10 -6.49 4.88
C SER A 203 18.69 -5.77 3.66
N THR A 204 18.16 -4.60 3.30
CA THR A 204 18.73 -3.74 2.24
C THR A 204 20.15 -3.34 2.59
N PHE A 205 20.36 -2.82 3.80
CA PHE A 205 21.68 -2.39 4.27
C PHE A 205 22.67 -3.55 4.29
N LEU A 206 22.30 -4.69 4.88
CA LEU A 206 23.17 -5.86 4.97
C LEU A 206 23.54 -6.41 3.59
N SER A 207 22.58 -6.46 2.66
CA SER A 207 22.85 -6.87 1.27
C SER A 207 23.78 -5.89 0.56
N GLY A 208 23.67 -4.58 0.85
CA GLY A 208 24.59 -3.55 0.33
C GLY A 208 26.01 -3.70 0.89
N VAL A 209 26.14 -4.02 2.17
CA VAL A 209 27.44 -4.36 2.77
C VAL A 209 28.02 -5.60 2.08
N MET A 210 27.24 -6.67 1.93
CA MET A 210 27.71 -7.90 1.25
C MET A 210 28.08 -7.67 -0.22
N LEU A 211 27.39 -6.78 -0.92
CA LEU A 211 27.70 -6.40 -2.31
C LEU A 211 29.07 -5.73 -2.42
N THR A 212 29.33 -4.77 -1.54
CA THR A 212 30.55 -3.95 -1.54
C THR A 212 31.72 -4.58 -0.79
N TRP A 213 31.49 -5.65 -0.02
CA TRP A 213 32.54 -6.33 0.73
C TRP A 213 33.58 -6.92 -0.23
N PRO A 214 34.86 -6.53 -0.12
CA PRO A 214 35.92 -7.10 -0.96
C PRO A 214 36.11 -8.60 -0.71
N ASP A 215 36.52 -9.32 -1.74
CA ASP A 215 36.83 -10.73 -1.57
C ASP A 215 38.03 -10.90 -0.62
N GLY A 216 37.91 -11.82 0.34
CA GLY A 216 38.89 -12.02 1.40
C GLY A 216 38.45 -13.09 2.40
N ALA A 217 39.36 -13.47 3.30
CA ALA A 217 39.12 -14.58 4.24
C ALA A 217 37.85 -14.38 5.07
N LEU A 218 37.64 -13.17 5.62
CA LEU A 218 36.45 -12.85 6.42
C LEU A 218 35.15 -12.94 5.61
N TYR A 219 35.18 -12.48 4.35
CA TYR A 219 34.04 -12.58 3.45
C TYR A 219 33.69 -14.05 3.20
N GLN A 220 34.67 -14.87 2.85
CA GLN A 220 34.46 -16.30 2.59
C GLN A 220 33.98 -17.06 3.83
N MET A 221 34.45 -16.67 5.01
CA MET A 221 34.01 -17.23 6.29
C MET A 221 32.55 -16.90 6.62
N PHE A 222 32.01 -15.77 6.16
CA PHE A 222 30.64 -15.32 6.42
C PHE A 222 29.66 -15.61 5.28
N ARG A 223 30.17 -15.75 4.05
CA ARG A 223 29.40 -15.95 2.81
C ARG A 223 28.35 -17.05 2.95
N ASN A 224 28.75 -18.23 3.45
CA ASN A 224 27.85 -19.38 3.53
C ASN A 224 26.74 -19.19 4.56
N GLN A 225 27.01 -18.47 5.65
CA GLN A 225 26.05 -18.10 6.68
C GLN A 225 25.03 -17.12 6.11
N PHE A 226 25.49 -16.13 5.35
CA PHE A 226 24.59 -15.17 4.67
C PHE A 226 23.71 -15.86 3.63
N LEU A 227 24.26 -16.72 2.76
CA LEU A 227 23.48 -17.48 1.78
C LEU A 227 22.47 -18.41 2.43
N SER A 228 22.82 -19.02 3.57
CA SER A 228 21.89 -19.90 4.27
C SER A 228 20.83 -19.18 5.08
N TYR A 229 21.13 -17.98 5.59
CA TYR A 229 20.12 -17.06 6.06
C TYR A 229 19.13 -16.67 4.95
N ASN A 230 19.60 -16.30 3.75
CA ASN A 230 18.71 -15.94 2.63
C ASN A 230 17.85 -17.11 2.15
N LEU A 231 18.40 -18.32 2.12
CA LEU A 231 17.67 -19.54 1.80
C LEU A 231 16.54 -19.79 2.82
N TYR A 232 16.87 -19.71 4.12
CA TYR A 232 15.90 -19.86 5.21
C TYR A 232 14.82 -18.78 5.16
N GLN A 233 15.22 -17.52 4.99
CA GLN A 233 14.31 -16.39 4.91
C GLN A 233 13.32 -16.54 3.74
N SER A 234 13.81 -16.95 2.56
CA SER A 234 12.96 -17.17 1.39
C SER A 234 11.98 -18.31 1.62
N PHE A 235 12.42 -19.39 2.27
CA PHE A 235 11.55 -20.50 2.65
C PHE A 235 10.44 -20.06 3.62
N VAL A 236 10.79 -19.32 4.68
CA VAL A 236 9.81 -18.78 5.64
C VAL A 236 8.83 -17.83 4.94
N GLN A 237 9.30 -16.96 4.06
CA GLN A 237 8.44 -16.05 3.29
C GLN A 237 7.46 -16.79 2.38
N PHE A 238 7.90 -17.89 1.76
CA PHE A 238 7.03 -18.76 0.97
C PHE A 238 5.93 -19.42 1.82
N LEU A 239 6.29 -19.98 2.98
CA LEU A 239 5.32 -20.59 3.90
C LEU A 239 4.32 -19.55 4.45
N GLN A 240 4.82 -18.37 4.81
CA GLN A 240 3.98 -17.24 5.23
C GLN A 240 2.98 -16.89 4.14
N TYR A 241 3.44 -16.72 2.90
CA TYR A 241 2.56 -16.42 1.78
C TYR A 241 1.47 -17.49 1.60
N TYR A 242 1.83 -18.77 1.63
CA TYR A 242 0.88 -19.87 1.47
C TYR A 242 -0.18 -19.88 2.58
N TYR A 243 0.25 -19.80 3.84
CA TYR A 243 -0.63 -19.78 5.00
C TYR A 243 -1.61 -18.60 4.95
N GLN A 244 -1.07 -17.40 4.66
CA GLN A 244 -1.86 -16.18 4.70
C GLN A 244 -2.82 -16.09 3.50
N SER A 245 -2.42 -16.58 2.33
CA SER A 245 -3.29 -16.68 1.15
C SER A 245 -4.44 -17.67 1.38
N GLY A 246 -4.17 -18.84 1.97
CA GLY A 246 -5.19 -19.84 2.27
C GLY A 246 -6.22 -19.33 3.29
N CYS A 247 -5.77 -18.59 4.31
CA CYS A 247 -6.70 -18.00 5.25
C CYS A 247 -7.49 -16.81 4.66
N LEU A 248 -6.89 -16.00 3.79
CA LEU A 248 -7.59 -14.93 3.09
C LEU A 248 -8.69 -15.49 2.18
N TYR A 249 -8.41 -16.58 1.48
CA TYR A 249 -9.40 -17.31 0.69
C TYR A 249 -10.58 -17.78 1.55
N ARG A 250 -10.30 -18.42 2.70
CA ARG A 250 -11.33 -18.87 3.64
C ARG A 250 -12.19 -17.72 4.15
N LEU A 251 -11.59 -16.61 4.57
CA LEU A 251 -12.34 -15.43 5.03
C LEU A 251 -13.20 -14.81 3.92
N ARG A 252 -12.73 -14.82 2.67
CA ARG A 252 -13.51 -14.37 1.52
C ARG A 252 -14.68 -15.30 1.22
N ALA A 253 -14.49 -16.60 1.33
CA ALA A 253 -15.54 -17.61 1.13
C ALA A 253 -16.62 -17.56 2.23
N LEU A 254 -16.26 -17.15 3.45
CA LEU A 254 -17.18 -17.01 4.58
C LEU A 254 -17.94 -15.68 4.61
N GLY A 255 -17.64 -14.73 3.71
CA GLY A 255 -18.31 -13.42 3.68
C GLY A 255 -17.95 -12.46 4.82
N GLU A 256 -17.04 -12.84 5.72
CA GLU A 256 -16.78 -12.14 6.99
C GLU A 256 -15.74 -11.00 6.94
N ARG A 257 -15.40 -10.40 5.77
CA ARG A 257 -14.36 -9.34 5.77
C ARG A 257 -14.66 -8.02 5.07
N HIS A 258 -14.40 -6.97 5.83
CA HIS A 258 -14.18 -5.59 5.40
C HIS A 258 -12.87 -5.45 4.61
N ASN A 259 -12.89 -4.58 3.60
CA ASN A 259 -12.15 -4.65 2.35
C ASN A 259 -10.63 -4.32 2.35
N MET A 260 -9.83 -4.45 3.43
CA MET A 260 -8.40 -4.07 3.31
C MET A 260 -7.36 -4.62 4.30
N ASP A 261 -7.62 -5.70 5.02
CA ASP A 261 -6.59 -6.23 5.92
C ASP A 261 -5.52 -7.07 5.20
N LEU A 262 -4.26 -6.92 5.64
CA LEU A 262 -3.11 -7.70 5.18
C LEU A 262 -3.09 -9.13 5.71
N THR A 263 -2.39 -9.93 4.92
CA THR A 263 -1.85 -11.26 5.16
C THR A 263 -1.06 -11.37 6.50
N VAL A 264 -0.48 -10.30 7.05
CA VAL A 264 0.26 -10.34 8.34
C VAL A 264 -0.64 -10.32 9.61
N VAL A 265 -1.94 -10.07 9.49
CA VAL A 265 -2.82 -9.91 10.67
C VAL A 265 -3.26 -11.25 11.28
N LEU A 266 -3.14 -12.36 10.55
CA LEU A 266 -3.69 -13.64 10.99
C LEU A 266 -2.96 -14.32 12.14
N ALA A 267 -1.72 -13.92 12.43
CA ALA A 267 -1.00 -14.44 13.59
C ALA A 267 -1.48 -13.84 14.93
N ALA A 268 -2.28 -12.76 14.93
CA ALA A 268 -2.63 -12.02 16.15
C ALA A 268 -4.12 -12.04 16.51
N LEU A 269 -4.99 -12.68 15.70
CA LEU A 269 -6.43 -12.80 16.00
C LEU A 269 -6.82 -14.15 16.62
N GLN A 270 -5.84 -14.99 16.98
CA GLN A 270 -6.08 -16.22 17.78
C GLN A 270 -5.51 -16.10 19.21
N GLN A 271 -5.18 -14.90 19.67
CA GLN A 271 -4.89 -14.63 21.09
C GLN A 271 -5.82 -13.54 21.61
N HIS A 272 -7.12 -13.87 21.66
CA HIS A 272 -8.05 -13.55 22.75
C HIS A 272 -9.39 -14.22 22.46
#